data_AF-A0A3D0RK93-F1
#
_entry.id   AF-A0A3D0RK93-F1
#
_cell.length_a   1.000
_cell.length_b   1.000
_cell.length_c   1.000
_cell.angle_alpha   90.00
_cell.angle_beta   90.00
_cell.angle_gamma   90.00
#
_symmetry.space_group_name_H-M   'P 1'
#
loop_
_entity.id
_entity.type
_entity.pdbx_description
1 polymer ?
#
loop_
_entity_poly.entity_id
_entity_poly.type
_entity_poly.pdbx_seq_one_letter_code
_entity_poly.pdbx_strand_id
1 'polypeptide(L)'
;LRMTKPEEVRDFAPELVINAATLKYTVEAFHSVLPYLPQTCILSDIASVKTGLEEFYRERTRPYVCTHPMFGPTFASLSDL
;
A
#
# COMPACT_ATOMS: atom_id res chain seq x y z
N LEU A 1 17.57 -0.21 -9.88
CA LEU A 1 16.36 -0.15 -9.03
C LEU A 1 15.25 0.49 -9.86
N ARG A 2 14.00 0.03 -9.75
CA ARG A 2 12.82 0.66 -10.37
C ARG A 2 12.06 1.44 -9.31
N MET A 3 11.34 2.49 -9.69
CA MET A 3 10.50 3.29 -8.78
C MET A 3 11.32 3.90 -7.64
N THR A 4 12.50 4.43 -7.97
CA THR A 4 13.37 5.11 -7.00
C THR A 4 13.02 6.56 -6.77
N LYS A 5 12.32 7.15 -7.74
CA LYS A 5 11.87 8.53 -7.71
C LYS A 5 10.34 8.58 -7.77
N PRO A 6 9.67 9.45 -7.01
CA PRO A 6 8.21 9.55 -7.02
C PRO A 6 7.61 9.86 -8.40
N GLU A 7 8.34 10.56 -9.27
CA GLU A 7 7.90 10.88 -10.63
C GLU A 7 7.74 9.63 -11.50
N GLU A 8 8.54 8.59 -11.27
CA GLU A 8 8.41 7.31 -11.98
C GLU A 8 7.04 6.66 -11.71
N VAL A 9 6.47 6.86 -10.53
CA VAL A 9 5.12 6.37 -10.17
C VAL A 9 4.05 7.13 -10.95
N ARG A 10 4.20 8.44 -11.09
CA ARG A 10 3.27 9.28 -11.86
C ARG A 10 3.26 8.88 -13.33
N ASP A 11 4.44 8.70 -13.91
CA ASP A 11 4.59 8.34 -15.32
C ASP A 11 4.08 6.91 -15.59
N PHE A 12 4.20 6.02 -14.60
CA PHE A 12 3.63 4.67 -14.66
C PHE A 12 2.11 4.64 -14.57
N ALA A 13 1.49 5.63 -13.90
CA ALA A 13 0.05 5.78 -13.74
C ALA A 13 -0.66 4.48 -13.27
N PRO A 14 -0.31 3.95 -12.09
CA PRO A 14 -0.85 2.67 -11.62
C PRO A 14 -2.37 2.71 -11.43
N GLU A 15 -3.03 1.60 -11.74
CA GLU A 15 -4.46 1.39 -11.47
C GLU A 15 -4.70 0.83 -10.06
N LEU A 16 -3.69 0.22 -9.44
CA LEU A 16 -3.72 -0.35 -8.10
C LEU A 16 -2.38 -0.11 -7.39
N VAL A 17 -2.45 0.31 -6.13
CA VAL A 17 -1.31 0.35 -5.21
C VAL A 17 -1.60 -0.52 -4.00
N ILE A 18 -0.66 -1.40 -3.68
CA ILE A 18 -0.69 -2.23 -2.47
C ILE A 18 0.39 -1.72 -1.51
N ASN A 19 -0.05 -1.20 -0.37
CA ASN A 19 0.80 -0.72 0.69
C ASN A 19 1.20 -1.87 1.62
N ALA A 20 2.48 -2.23 1.54
CA ALA A 20 3.12 -3.25 2.35
C ALA A 20 4.11 -2.67 3.39
N ALA A 21 3.95 -1.40 3.74
CA ALA A 21 4.74 -0.78 4.81
C ALA A 21 4.43 -1.43 6.16
N THR A 22 5.37 -1.32 7.10
CA THR A 22 5.12 -1.70 8.50
C THR A 22 3.91 -0.93 9.04
N LEU A 23 3.07 -1.59 9.85
CA LEU A 23 1.81 -1.06 10.38
C LEU A 23 1.88 0.41 10.85
N LYS A 24 2.95 0.78 11.55
CA LYS A 24 3.17 2.13 12.09
C LYS A 24 3.23 3.21 10.99
N TYR A 25 3.68 2.85 9.79
CA TYR A 25 3.99 3.76 8.69
C TYR A 25 3.00 3.67 7.53
N THR A 26 1.94 2.86 7.62
CA THR A 26 1.00 2.65 6.50
C THR A 26 0.43 3.97 5.97
N VAL A 27 -0.07 4.84 6.85
CA VAL A 27 -0.67 6.13 6.47
C VAL A 27 0.38 7.08 5.89
N GLU A 28 1.56 7.18 6.52
CA GLU A 28 2.66 8.00 6.04
C GLU A 28 3.13 7.57 4.64
N ALA A 29 3.26 6.26 4.41
CA ALA A 29 3.62 5.70 3.12
C ALA A 29 2.60 6.08 2.05
N PHE A 30 1.29 6.01 2.34
CA PHE A 30 0.28 6.50 1.40
C PHE A 30 0.42 8.00 1.12
N HIS A 31 0.61 8.84 2.14
CA HIS A 31 0.80 10.28 1.92
C HIS A 31 1.99 10.59 1.01
N SER A 32 3.06 9.79 1.11
CA SER A 32 4.25 9.98 0.27
C SER A 32 4.00 9.74 -1.22
N VAL A 33 3.08 8.83 -1.56
CA VAL A 33 2.83 8.41 -2.95
C VAL A 33 1.55 9.01 -3.55
N LEU A 34 0.55 9.35 -2.72
CA LEU A 34 -0.75 9.87 -3.15
C LEU A 34 -0.70 11.02 -4.18
N PRO A 35 0.19 12.03 -4.05
CA PRO A 35 0.31 13.11 -5.03
C PRO A 35 0.68 12.65 -6.45
N TYR A 36 1.23 11.45 -6.58
CA TYR A 36 1.72 10.88 -7.83
C TYR A 36 0.75 9.83 -8.41
N LEU A 37 -0.35 9.52 -7.73
CA LEU A 37 -1.30 8.50 -8.17
C LEU A 37 -2.47 9.11 -8.96
N PRO A 38 -2.96 8.44 -10.03
CA PRO A 38 -4.22 8.79 -10.68
C PRO A 38 -5.39 8.76 -9.70
N GLN A 39 -6.36 9.67 -9.82
CA GLN A 39 -7.55 9.69 -8.94
C GLN A 39 -8.38 8.39 -9.01
N THR A 40 -8.28 7.65 -10.12
CA THR A 40 -8.93 6.37 -10.34
C THR A 40 -8.17 5.19 -9.72
N CYS A 41 -6.94 5.39 -9.25
CA CYS A 41 -6.11 4.32 -8.69
C CYS A 41 -6.74 3.77 -7.40
N ILE A 42 -6.92 2.45 -7.37
CA ILE A 42 -7.38 1.70 -6.22
C ILE A 42 -6.28 1.69 -5.16
N LEU A 43 -6.65 2.05 -3.93
CA LEU A 43 -5.77 1.96 -2.78
C LEU A 43 -5.99 0.64 -2.05
N SER A 44 -4.92 -0.07 -1.73
CA SER A 44 -4.99 -1.29 -0.94
C SER A 44 -3.86 -1.35 0.07
N ASP A 45 -4.12 -2.00 1.20
CA ASP A 45 -3.13 -2.31 2.22
C ASP A 45 -3.24 -3.78 2.64
N ILE A 46 -2.14 -4.31 3.16
CA ILE A 46 -2.05 -5.67 3.74
C ILE A 46 -1.97 -5.65 5.28
N ALA A 47 -2.36 -4.55 5.92
CA ALA A 47 -2.23 -4.40 7.37
C ALA A 47 -3.13 -5.41 8.11
N SER A 48 -2.57 -6.08 9.12
CA SER A 48 -3.32 -7.01 9.98
C SER A 48 -4.26 -6.31 10.98
N VAL A 49 -3.95 -5.05 11.31
CA VAL A 49 -4.74 -4.18 12.20
C VAL A 49 -5.20 -2.96 11.41
N LYS A 50 -6.48 -2.59 11.53
CA LYS A 50 -7.13 -1.56 10.68
C LYS A 50 -7.45 -0.23 11.38
N THR A 51 -7.10 -0.09 12.66
CA THR A 51 -7.37 1.14 13.44
C THR A 51 -6.74 2.36 12.76
N GLY A 52 -7.54 3.39 12.46
CA GLY A 52 -7.09 4.62 11.78
C GLY A 52 -7.06 4.55 10.26
N LEU A 53 -7.04 3.34 9.67
CA LEU A 53 -7.06 3.17 8.21
C LEU A 53 -8.46 3.38 7.63
N GLU A 54 -9.50 3.01 8.37
CA GLU A 54 -10.88 3.23 7.92
C GLU A 54 -11.18 4.73 7.76
N GLU A 55 -10.84 5.53 8.77
CA GLU A 55 -10.97 6.99 8.72
C GLU A 55 -10.14 7.56 7.57
N PHE A 56 -8.91 7.05 7.40
CA PHE A 56 -8.06 7.43 6.29
C PHE A 56 -8.78 7.19 4.95
N TYR A 57 -9.34 6.02 4.69
CA TYR A 57 -10.02 5.75 3.43
C TYR A 57 -11.30 6.55 3.23
N ARG A 58 -12.11 6.74 4.29
CA ARG A 58 -13.40 7.47 4.23
C ARG A 58 -13.24 8.92 3.82
N GLU A 59 -12.17 9.58 4.25
CA GLU A 59 -11.90 10.97 3.89
C GLU A 59 -11.50 11.16 2.42
N ARG A 60 -11.22 10.09 1.66
CA ARG A 60 -10.76 10.18 0.28
C ARG A 60 -11.82 9.69 -0.70
N THR A 61 -12.02 10.42 -1.79
CA THR A 61 -12.96 10.08 -2.88
C THR A 61 -12.37 9.07 -3.87
N ARG A 62 -11.65 8.06 -3.36
CA ARG A 62 -10.93 7.06 -4.16
C ARG A 62 -11.48 5.66 -3.91
N PRO A 63 -11.43 4.77 -4.92
CA PRO A 63 -11.70 3.35 -4.67
C PRO A 63 -10.63 2.76 -3.76
N TYR A 64 -11.03 1.90 -2.82
CA TYR A 64 -10.09 1.22 -1.93
C TYR A 64 -10.55 -0.20 -1.59
N VAL A 65 -9.58 -1.04 -1.23
CA VAL A 65 -9.80 -2.41 -0.74
C VAL A 65 -8.79 -2.76 0.35
N CYS A 66 -9.29 -2.97 1.57
CA CYS A 66 -8.47 -3.41 2.70
C CYS A 66 -8.31 -4.93 2.65
N THR A 67 -7.07 -5.43 2.62
CA THR A 67 -6.79 -6.87 2.64
C THR A 67 -6.04 -7.22 3.93
N HIS A 68 -6.31 -8.39 4.49
CA HIS A 68 -5.48 -8.97 5.55
C HIS A 68 -5.08 -10.38 5.10
N PRO A 69 -3.92 -10.54 4.44
CA PRO A 69 -3.44 -11.85 4.07
C PRO A 69 -3.17 -12.65 5.35
N MET A 70 -3.85 -13.78 5.52
CA MET A 70 -3.62 -14.71 6.63
C MET A 70 -2.36 -15.58 6.43
N PHE A 71 -1.59 -15.30 5.37
CA PHE A 71 -0.26 -15.85 5.15
C PHE A 71 0.76 -14.75 5.50
N GLY A 72 1.57 -15.00 6.53
CA GLY A 72 2.84 -14.29 6.71
C GLY A 72 3.93 -15.07 5.98
N PRO A 73 5.15 -14.50 5.81
CA PRO A 73 6.30 -15.34 5.57
C PRO A 73 6.38 -16.29 6.76
N THR A 74 5.86 -17.51 6.60
CA THR A 74 6.42 -18.63 7.31
C THR A 74 7.87 -18.55 6.86
N PHE A 75 8.79 -18.25 7.78
CA PHE A 75 10.17 -18.60 7.59
C PHE A 75 10.17 -20.14 7.47
N ALA A 76 9.67 -20.68 6.35
CA ALA A 76 10.16 -21.91 5.80
C ALA A 76 11.66 -21.66 5.78
N SER A 77 12.35 -22.41 6.63
CA SER A 77 13.69 -22.09 7.03
C SER A 77 14.50 -21.79 5.77
N LEU A 78 15.24 -20.69 5.74
CA LEU A 78 16.20 -20.43 4.65
C LEU A 78 17.23 -21.56 4.50
N SER A 79 17.24 -22.51 5.46
CA SER A 79 17.98 -23.77 5.45
C SER A 79 17.39 -24.86 4.55
N ASP A 80 16.19 -24.70 3.98
CA ASP A 80 15.56 -25.69 3.07
C ASP A 80 15.52 -25.25 1.59
N LEU A 81 16.43 -24.36 1.16
CA LEU A 81 16.67 -24.07 -0.27
C LEU A 81 18.04 -24.57 -0.73
#